data_AF-A0A1T4JS55-F1
#
_entry.id   AF-A0A1T4JS55-F1
#
_cell.length_a   1.000
_cell.length_b   1.000
_cell.length_c   1.000
_cell.angle_alpha   90.00
_cell.angle_beta   90.00
_cell.angle_gamma   90.00
#
_symmetry.space_group_name_H-M   'P 1'
#
loop_
_entity.id
_entity.type
_entity.pdbx_description
1 polymer ?
#
loop_
_entity_poly.entity_id
_entity_poly.type
_entity_poly.pdbx_seq_one_letter_code
_entity_poly.pdbx_strand_id
1 'polypeptide(L)'
;MNKKLKNLLLYIVCISMLSSLFTSCSSKKQNIELEKYSFSLNAVLNPNAEFQDEKVAYQVDFSDYGNGAMNFQCDSIMPNSFYEISLYIYSEDLQFGNQDSPGIYIKYESDKNNNSDVVFSNDVREPTTDKNSDDVFEWKKLTLTVYSYDNDKINFSLVFGDDTKKEKGTIYVDDISVKNIKDLNNYSIINSNDDSIIMVLKKKIDNQTHQQMKLYLDRLSDFRKVLTECVSDDYTYGKTIYLVTQNIDAFGYAGLPIYLNNEELDRIISSALDYNLNKGFDIITYAMLHEMSHTFDRICGEKTDRIWQFNSEVLANAKSVYVLDKLKINCDNVLNQALKTNGTEIKGIYSDEYASKLFIEIGRKNWSIYKKVFSEYQNQKNLSLDTDYKKFCKFVELYNHFSSEPLESLISKEDWIIIKNYYKNV
;
A
#
# COMPACT_ATOMS: atom_id res chain seq x y z
N MET A 1 60.18 14.11 -26.73
CA MET A 1 59.21 13.04 -26.36
C MET A 1 58.09 13.02 -27.39
N ASN A 2 57.90 11.89 -28.08
CA ASN A 2 57.06 11.76 -29.27
C ASN A 2 55.57 11.99 -28.95
N LYS A 3 54.81 12.67 -29.83
CA LYS A 3 53.40 13.06 -29.61
C LYS A 3 52.51 11.83 -29.30
N LYS A 4 52.85 10.67 -29.87
CA LYS A 4 52.23 9.37 -29.56
C LYS A 4 52.47 8.90 -28.12
N LEU A 5 53.64 9.18 -27.54
CA LEU A 5 53.97 8.79 -26.17
C LEU A 5 53.21 9.64 -25.14
N LYS A 6 52.98 10.93 -25.44
CA LYS A 6 52.13 11.81 -24.60
C LYS A 6 50.67 11.36 -24.59
N ASN A 7 50.12 10.97 -25.74
CA ASN A 7 48.74 10.48 -25.81
C ASN A 7 48.57 9.11 -25.13
N LEU A 8 49.58 8.23 -25.19
CA LEU A 8 49.56 6.95 -24.49
C LEU A 8 49.62 7.14 -22.97
N LEU A 9 50.47 8.05 -22.47
CA LEU A 9 50.53 8.38 -21.05
C LEU A 9 49.24 9.04 -20.56
N LEU A 10 48.61 9.91 -21.37
CA LEU A 10 47.31 10.50 -21.01
C LEU A 10 46.22 9.42 -20.93
N TYR A 11 46.22 8.45 -21.85
CA TYR A 11 45.27 7.33 -21.83
C TYR A 11 45.47 6.41 -20.62
N ILE A 12 46.72 6.13 -20.24
CA ILE A 12 47.04 5.31 -19.07
C ILE A 12 46.64 6.03 -17.77
N VAL A 13 46.86 7.35 -17.68
CA VAL A 13 46.43 8.16 -16.53
C VAL A 13 44.91 8.21 -16.43
N CYS A 14 44.20 8.40 -17.56
CA CYS A 14 42.73 8.36 -17.58
C CYS A 14 42.17 6.98 -17.20
N ILE A 15 42.76 5.89 -17.68
CA ILE A 15 42.34 4.52 -17.30
C ILE A 15 42.65 4.25 -15.83
N SER A 16 43.79 4.72 -15.30
CA SER A 16 44.09 4.57 -13.86
C SER A 16 43.14 5.37 -12.96
N MET A 17 42.70 6.55 -13.40
CA MET A 17 41.71 7.37 -12.69
C MET A 17 40.28 6.81 -12.80
N LEU A 18 39.95 6.15 -13.91
CA LEU A 18 38.69 5.40 -14.06
C LEU A 18 38.70 4.10 -13.25
N SER A 19 39.84 3.42 -13.12
CA SER A 19 39.95 2.22 -12.29
C SER A 19 39.88 2.52 -10.78
N SER A 20 40.26 3.73 -10.34
CA SER A 20 40.07 4.18 -8.95
C SER A 20 38.65 4.63 -8.62
N LEU A 21 37.75 4.72 -9.60
CA LEU A 21 36.30 4.90 -9.40
C LEU A 21 35.53 3.56 -9.36
N PHE A 22 36.22 2.44 -9.61
CA PHE A 22 35.72 1.07 -9.36
C PHE A 22 36.46 0.44 -8.17
N THR A 23 36.65 1.21 -7.10
CA THR A 23 36.89 0.61 -5.79
C THR A 23 35.60 -0.07 -5.33
N SER A 24 35.60 -1.40 -5.47
CA SER A 24 34.72 -2.36 -4.79
C SER A 24 33.37 -1.80 -4.32
N CYS A 25 32.32 -2.03 -5.11
CA CYS A 25 31.03 -2.37 -4.51
C CYS A 25 31.24 -3.66 -3.71
N SER A 26 31.85 -3.56 -2.52
CA SER A 26 31.59 -4.57 -1.49
C SER A 26 30.10 -4.44 -1.25
N SER A 27 29.33 -5.45 -1.64
CA SER A 27 27.97 -5.62 -1.13
C SER A 27 28.07 -5.46 0.38
N LYS A 28 27.66 -4.30 0.94
CA LYS A 28 27.54 -4.16 2.38
C LYS A 28 26.59 -5.27 2.79
N LYS A 29 27.13 -6.29 3.46
CA LYS A 29 26.33 -7.40 3.94
C LYS A 29 25.31 -6.79 4.88
N GLN A 30 24.02 -6.85 4.50
CA GLN A 30 22.96 -6.34 5.34
C GLN A 30 23.01 -7.10 6.66
N ASN A 31 23.11 -6.36 7.75
CA ASN A 31 23.15 -6.92 9.09
C ASN A 31 21.73 -6.84 9.64
N ILE A 32 21.17 -7.98 10.03
CA ILE A 32 19.83 -8.08 10.62
C ILE A 32 20.04 -8.49 12.07
N GLU A 33 19.59 -7.65 12.99
CA GLU A 33 19.73 -7.87 14.42
C GLU A 33 18.35 -7.96 15.08
N LEU A 34 18.19 -8.91 15.99
CA LEU A 34 17.02 -8.99 16.87
C LEU A 34 17.17 -7.90 17.95
N GLU A 35 16.32 -6.87 17.92
CA GLU A 35 16.41 -5.76 18.86
C GLU A 35 15.68 -6.04 20.16
N LYS A 36 14.48 -6.62 20.04
CA LYS A 36 13.56 -6.82 21.16
C LYS A 36 12.59 -7.94 20.86
N TYR A 37 12.22 -8.68 21.90
CA TYR A 37 11.06 -9.55 21.89
C TYR A 37 10.07 -9.14 22.98
N SER A 38 8.78 -9.33 22.73
CA SER A 38 7.72 -9.15 23.70
C SER A 38 6.86 -10.41 23.69
N PHE A 39 6.79 -11.07 24.85
CA PHE A 39 6.00 -12.26 25.05
C PHE A 39 5.25 -12.18 26.38
N SER A 40 4.15 -12.92 26.50
CA SER A 40 3.54 -13.20 27.81
C SER A 40 4.53 -13.95 28.73
N LEU A 41 4.28 -13.93 30.04
CA LEU A 41 5.18 -14.37 31.13
C LEU A 41 5.77 -15.81 31.04
N ASN A 42 5.42 -16.60 30.02
CA ASN A 42 5.76 -18.03 29.89
C ASN A 42 6.42 -18.41 28.56
N ALA A 43 6.87 -17.47 27.72
CA ALA A 43 7.59 -17.81 26.50
C ALA A 43 9.09 -18.00 26.75
N VAL A 44 9.66 -19.08 26.19
CA VAL A 44 11.10 -19.34 26.20
C VAL A 44 11.64 -19.09 24.79
N LEU A 45 12.52 -18.10 24.65
CA LEU A 45 13.31 -17.91 23.44
C LEU A 45 14.60 -18.71 23.61
N ASN A 46 14.75 -19.79 22.85
CA ASN A 46 15.99 -20.53 22.79
C ASN A 46 16.74 -20.14 21.51
N PRO A 47 17.78 -19.29 21.61
CA PRO A 47 18.74 -19.17 20.52
C PRO A 47 19.49 -20.49 20.43
N ASN A 48 19.01 -21.36 19.54
CA ASN A 48 19.64 -22.60 19.12
C ASN A 48 19.91 -23.61 20.26
N ALA A 49 18.86 -24.29 20.73
CA ALA A 49 19.00 -25.50 21.54
C ALA A 49 18.37 -26.69 20.80
N GLU A 50 19.23 -27.62 20.36
CA GLU A 50 18.91 -29.01 19.99
C GLU A 50 18.38 -29.36 18.57
N PHE A 51 18.69 -28.58 17.53
CA PHE A 51 18.73 -29.11 16.15
C PHE A 51 20.13 -28.92 15.56
N GLN A 52 21.08 -29.78 15.94
CA GLN A 52 22.48 -29.65 15.51
C GLN A 52 22.71 -29.94 14.01
N ASP A 53 21.71 -30.48 13.29
CA ASP A 53 21.82 -30.78 11.85
C ASP A 53 20.87 -29.96 10.95
N GLU A 54 19.99 -29.12 11.51
CA GLU A 54 19.04 -28.31 10.75
C GLU A 54 19.16 -26.82 11.13
N LYS A 55 19.23 -25.96 10.13
CA LYS A 55 19.41 -24.51 10.28
C LYS A 55 18.17 -23.93 10.96
N VAL A 56 18.22 -23.71 12.27
CA VAL A 56 17.17 -23.01 13.02
C VAL A 56 17.80 -21.81 13.71
N ALA A 57 17.30 -20.61 13.42
CA ALA A 57 17.82 -19.38 14.03
C ALA A 57 17.17 -19.11 15.40
N TYR A 58 15.86 -19.37 15.53
CA TYR A 58 15.11 -19.17 16.76
C TYR A 58 14.05 -20.25 16.94
N GLN A 59 13.95 -20.79 18.16
CA GLN A 59 12.78 -21.53 18.63
C GLN A 59 12.06 -20.68 19.66
N VAL A 60 10.74 -20.63 19.54
CA VAL A 60 9.88 -19.88 20.44
C VAL A 60 8.72 -20.77 20.87
N ASP A 61 8.72 -21.13 22.16
CA ASP A 61 7.65 -21.91 22.79
C ASP A 61 6.64 -20.97 23.42
N PHE A 62 5.35 -21.16 23.13
CA PHE A 62 4.28 -20.30 23.63
C PHE A 62 3.16 -21.09 24.30
N SER A 63 2.87 -20.71 25.54
CA SER A 63 1.61 -21.09 26.21
C SER A 63 0.48 -20.07 26.01
N ASP A 64 0.82 -18.84 25.58
CA ASP A 64 -0.10 -17.73 25.30
C ASP A 64 0.59 -16.72 24.35
N TYR A 65 0.15 -16.66 23.09
CA TYR A 65 0.67 -15.72 22.08
C TYR A 65 0.19 -14.27 22.22
N GLY A 66 -0.57 -13.91 23.27
CA GLY A 66 -1.01 -12.52 23.47
C GLY A 66 0.16 -11.51 23.33
N ASN A 67 0.08 -10.65 22.31
CA ASN A 67 1.12 -9.68 21.91
C ASN A 67 2.52 -10.25 21.66
N GLY A 68 2.61 -11.51 21.25
CA GLY A 68 3.86 -12.16 20.87
C GLY A 68 4.47 -11.50 19.63
N ALA A 69 5.65 -10.91 19.77
CA ALA A 69 6.39 -10.37 18.62
C ALA A 69 7.92 -10.45 18.80
N MET A 70 8.62 -10.69 17.69
CA MET A 70 10.07 -10.52 17.57
C MET A 70 10.37 -9.35 16.63
N ASN A 71 11.05 -8.33 17.15
CA ASN A 71 11.35 -7.09 16.44
C ASN A 71 12.78 -7.14 15.91
N PHE A 72 12.93 -6.93 14.62
CA PHE A 72 14.20 -6.96 13.90
C PHE A 72 14.49 -5.59 13.30
N GLN A 73 15.77 -5.24 13.28
CA GLN A 73 16.29 -4.10 12.54
C GLN A 73 17.30 -4.57 11.51
N CYS A 74 17.15 -4.10 10.28
CA CYS A 74 18.13 -4.27 9.22
C CYS A 74 18.76 -2.92 8.90
N ASP A 75 20.08 -2.82 9.08
CA ASP A 75 20.86 -1.62 8.80
C ASP A 75 21.41 -1.61 7.36
N SER A 76 21.99 -0.47 6.95
CA SER A 76 22.60 -0.28 5.62
C SER A 76 21.59 -0.40 4.48
N ILE A 77 20.37 0.09 4.71
CA ILE A 77 19.32 0.22 3.73
C ILE A 77 19.55 1.48 2.89
N MET A 78 19.32 1.38 1.59
CA MET A 78 19.32 2.53 0.71
C MET A 78 17.94 3.20 0.77
N PRO A 79 17.88 4.51 0.97
CA PRO A 79 16.61 5.22 0.87
C PRO A 79 16.05 5.13 -0.56
N ASN A 80 14.76 5.41 -0.69
CA ASN A 80 14.00 5.36 -1.93
C ASN A 80 14.17 4.05 -2.73
N SER A 81 14.21 2.92 -2.02
CA SER A 81 14.44 1.59 -2.60
C SER A 81 13.46 0.56 -2.06
N PHE A 82 13.25 -0.51 -2.84
CA PHE A 82 12.32 -1.58 -2.51
C PHE A 82 13.05 -2.81 -1.99
N TYR A 83 12.46 -3.45 -0.99
CA TYR A 83 13.04 -4.62 -0.32
C TYR A 83 11.99 -5.73 -0.15
N GLU A 84 12.40 -6.99 -0.31
CA GLU A 84 11.67 -8.15 0.19
C GLU A 84 12.24 -8.47 1.57
N ILE A 85 11.37 -8.45 2.58
CA ILE A 85 11.61 -9.08 3.88
C ILE A 85 11.10 -10.51 3.75
N SER A 86 11.92 -11.49 4.11
CA SER A 86 11.52 -12.89 4.11
C SER A 86 12.07 -13.65 5.28
N LEU A 87 11.36 -14.69 5.69
CA LEU A 87 11.83 -15.68 6.66
C LEU A 87 11.08 -16.99 6.44
N TYR A 88 11.59 -18.07 6.99
CA TYR A 88 10.93 -19.38 7.01
C TYR A 88 10.39 -19.66 8.40
N ILE A 89 9.13 -20.11 8.45
CA ILE A 89 8.42 -20.52 9.64
C ILE A 89 8.13 -22.01 9.57
N TYR A 90 8.44 -22.69 10.65
CA TYR A 90 7.94 -24.02 10.95
C TYR A 90 7.19 -23.95 12.28
N SER A 91 6.07 -24.68 12.42
CA SER A 91 5.24 -24.64 13.61
C SER A 91 4.69 -26.01 13.99
N GLU A 92 4.70 -26.29 15.29
CA GLU A 92 4.23 -27.52 15.93
C GLU A 92 3.08 -27.20 16.90
N ASP A 93 2.05 -28.04 16.87
CA ASP A 93 0.89 -27.95 17.78
C ASP A 93 0.25 -26.56 17.87
N LEU A 94 0.39 -25.78 16.80
CA LEU A 94 -0.17 -24.44 16.68
C LEU A 94 -1.70 -24.48 16.78
N GLN A 95 -2.24 -23.81 17.78
CA GLN A 95 -3.66 -23.75 18.06
C GLN A 95 -4.11 -22.30 18.18
N PHE A 96 -4.97 -21.90 17.25
CA PHE A 96 -5.58 -20.58 17.25
C PHE A 96 -6.85 -20.56 18.11
N GLY A 97 -6.95 -19.60 19.02
CA GLY A 97 -8.11 -19.44 19.90
C GLY A 97 -9.37 -18.97 19.17
N ASN A 98 -9.23 -18.38 17.97
CA ASN A 98 -10.31 -17.99 17.07
C ASN A 98 -9.86 -18.16 15.59
N GLN A 99 -10.78 -18.54 14.70
CA GLN A 99 -10.56 -18.63 13.25
C GLN A 99 -10.27 -17.27 12.59
N ASP A 100 -10.68 -16.16 13.23
CA ASP A 100 -10.42 -14.79 12.74
C ASP A 100 -9.05 -14.23 13.16
N SER A 101 -8.12 -15.07 13.62
CA SER A 101 -6.74 -14.64 13.89
C SER A 101 -6.00 -14.37 12.58
N PRO A 102 -5.23 -13.26 12.46
CA PRO A 102 -4.36 -13.04 11.30
C PRO A 102 -3.20 -14.04 11.19
N GLY A 103 -3.03 -14.96 12.15
CA GLY A 103 -1.97 -15.96 12.12
C GLY A 103 -0.60 -15.40 12.49
N ILE A 104 0.45 -16.12 12.09
CA ILE A 104 1.84 -15.66 12.19
C ILE A 104 2.21 -14.92 10.91
N TYR A 105 2.69 -13.68 11.02
CA TYR A 105 2.97 -12.81 9.87
C TYR A 105 4.11 -11.82 10.09
N ILE A 106 4.63 -11.25 8.99
CA ILE A 106 5.59 -10.14 9.01
C ILE A 106 4.82 -8.81 9.00
N LYS A 107 5.17 -7.91 9.92
CA LYS A 107 4.72 -6.52 9.99
C LYS A 107 5.89 -5.58 9.73
N TYR A 108 5.70 -4.56 8.90
CA TYR A 108 6.70 -3.51 8.67
C TYR A 108 6.47 -2.32 9.60
N GLU A 109 7.45 -1.95 10.41
CA GLU A 109 7.30 -0.89 11.42
C GLU A 109 7.70 0.47 10.82
N SER A 110 6.74 1.16 10.20
CA SER A 110 6.95 2.51 9.66
C SER A 110 5.71 3.37 9.76
N ASP A 111 5.81 4.51 10.45
CA ASP A 111 4.75 5.52 10.53
C ASP A 111 4.31 6.06 9.16
N LYS A 112 5.17 5.92 8.13
CA LYS A 112 4.86 6.31 6.75
C LYS A 112 3.99 5.28 6.02
N ASN A 113 3.97 4.02 6.48
CA ASN A 113 3.15 2.95 5.94
C ASN A 113 1.97 2.65 6.86
N ASN A 114 0.90 3.42 6.71
CA ASN A 114 -0.35 3.27 7.46
C ASN A 114 -1.05 1.90 7.30
N ASN A 115 -0.68 1.11 6.29
CA ASN A 115 -1.27 -0.19 6.01
C ASN A 115 -0.47 -1.36 6.59
N SER A 116 0.64 -1.10 7.29
CA SER A 116 1.46 -2.16 7.90
C SER A 116 0.69 -3.09 8.83
N ASP A 117 -0.40 -2.59 9.42
CA ASP A 117 -1.21 -3.29 10.40
C ASP A 117 -2.29 -4.19 9.78
N VAL A 118 -2.52 -4.07 8.46
CA VAL A 118 -3.56 -4.81 7.74
C VAL A 118 -3.02 -5.53 6.50
N VAL A 119 -1.86 -5.12 6.00
CA VAL A 119 -1.15 -5.79 4.91
C VAL A 119 -0.05 -6.66 5.52
N PHE A 120 -0.36 -7.94 5.57
CA PHE A 120 0.53 -8.95 6.10
C PHE A 120 1.30 -9.63 4.97
N SER A 121 2.40 -10.30 5.33
CA SER A 121 2.90 -11.39 4.49
C SER A 121 1.83 -12.45 4.32
N ASN A 122 2.05 -13.41 3.42
CA ASN A 122 1.39 -14.72 3.59
C ASN A 122 1.56 -15.16 5.05
N ASP A 123 0.54 -15.77 5.61
CA ASP A 123 0.42 -16.06 7.03
C ASP A 123 0.34 -17.57 7.32
N VAL A 124 0.72 -17.94 8.54
CA VAL A 124 0.62 -19.33 9.02
C VAL A 124 -0.49 -19.40 10.07
N ARG A 125 -1.58 -20.10 9.74
CA ARG A 125 -2.78 -20.29 10.59
C ARG A 125 -3.01 -21.72 11.05
N GLU A 126 -2.14 -22.64 10.69
CA GLU A 126 -2.26 -24.05 11.07
C GLU A 126 -0.86 -24.63 11.26
N PRO A 127 -0.72 -25.69 12.09
CA PRO A 127 0.54 -26.42 12.20
C PRO A 127 1.06 -26.79 10.81
N THR A 128 2.37 -26.70 10.65
CA THR A 128 3.03 -27.13 9.42
C THR A 128 3.50 -28.58 9.50
N THR A 129 3.01 -29.31 10.49
CA THR A 129 3.18 -30.75 10.67
C THR A 129 1.89 -31.48 10.33
N ASP A 130 1.98 -32.50 9.48
CA ASP A 130 0.87 -33.43 9.29
C ASP A 130 0.80 -34.36 10.50
N LYS A 131 -0.29 -34.28 11.27
CA LYS A 131 -0.52 -35.13 12.45
C LYS A 131 -0.63 -36.62 12.13
N ASN A 132 -0.73 -36.99 10.85
CA ASN A 132 -0.93 -38.37 10.41
C ASN A 132 0.23 -38.98 9.59
N SER A 133 1.33 -38.25 9.39
CA SER A 133 2.50 -38.79 8.68
C SER A 133 3.75 -38.67 9.52
N ASP A 134 4.42 -39.79 9.73
CA ASP A 134 5.81 -39.79 10.21
C ASP A 134 6.67 -38.99 9.19
N ASP A 135 7.21 -37.84 9.62
CA ASP A 135 8.34 -37.11 9.00
C ASP A 135 8.12 -36.11 7.84
N VAL A 136 6.98 -35.43 7.68
CA VAL A 136 6.91 -34.26 6.75
C VAL A 136 6.90 -32.94 7.49
N PHE A 137 8.10 -32.37 7.67
CA PHE A 137 8.31 -30.99 8.13
C PHE A 137 8.10 -30.02 6.95
N GLU A 138 7.04 -29.19 6.97
CA GLU A 138 6.82 -28.19 5.93
C GLU A 138 7.22 -26.78 6.38
N TRP A 139 8.42 -26.31 6.01
CA TRP A 139 8.79 -24.91 6.21
C TRP A 139 8.00 -23.98 5.28
N LYS A 140 7.24 -23.04 5.84
CA LYS A 140 6.51 -22.01 5.11
C LYS A 140 7.33 -20.73 5.00
N LYS A 141 7.56 -20.26 3.77
CA LYS A 141 8.23 -18.97 3.53
C LYS A 141 7.22 -17.82 3.68
N LEU A 142 7.46 -16.93 4.63
CA LEU A 142 6.77 -15.64 4.71
C LEU A 142 7.57 -14.59 3.95
N THR A 143 6.86 -13.70 3.25
CA THR A 143 7.47 -12.59 2.50
C THR A 143 6.62 -11.34 2.59
N LEU A 144 7.23 -10.18 2.81
CA LEU A 144 6.59 -8.87 2.73
C LEU A 144 7.46 -7.92 1.89
N THR A 145 6.88 -7.31 0.87
CA THR A 145 7.57 -6.28 0.07
C THR A 145 7.29 -4.90 0.65
N VAL A 146 8.34 -4.12 0.86
CA VAL A 146 8.27 -2.79 1.48
C VAL A 146 9.03 -1.77 0.65
N TYR A 147 8.70 -0.49 0.85
CA TYR A 147 9.44 0.64 0.30
C TYR A 147 10.14 1.38 1.43
N SER A 148 11.47 1.50 1.35
CA SER A 148 12.23 2.37 2.23
C SER A 148 12.16 3.81 1.71
N TYR A 149 11.53 4.69 2.48
CA TYR A 149 11.39 6.11 2.15
C TYR A 149 12.72 6.85 2.28
N ASP A 150 13.12 7.14 3.52
CA ASP A 150 14.27 7.99 3.82
C ASP A 150 15.19 7.37 4.89
N ASN A 151 14.86 6.17 5.37
CA ASN A 151 15.58 5.53 6.45
C ASN A 151 16.73 4.69 5.91
N ASP A 152 17.88 4.76 6.57
CA ASP A 152 19.02 3.86 6.39
C ASP A 152 18.78 2.48 7.06
N LYS A 153 17.55 2.26 7.54
CA LYS A 153 17.11 1.09 8.27
C LYS A 153 15.72 0.62 7.88
N ILE A 154 15.49 -0.68 8.01
CA ILE A 154 14.17 -1.31 7.95
C ILE A 154 13.93 -2.00 9.29
N ASN A 155 12.86 -1.58 9.95
CA ASN A 155 12.37 -2.22 11.17
C ASN A 155 11.15 -3.06 10.81
N PHE A 156 11.11 -4.29 11.30
CA PHE A 156 9.99 -5.19 11.07
C PHE A 156 9.80 -6.14 12.23
N SER A 157 8.58 -6.61 12.40
CA SER A 157 8.21 -7.57 13.44
C SER A 157 7.75 -8.87 12.81
N LEU A 158 8.20 -9.99 13.34
CA LEU A 158 7.47 -11.25 13.21
C LEU A 158 6.44 -11.28 14.34
N VAL A 159 5.18 -11.16 13.98
CA VAL A 159 4.05 -11.15 14.90
C VAL A 159 3.46 -12.54 14.96
N PHE A 160 3.21 -13.03 16.17
CA PHE A 160 2.73 -14.38 16.40
C PHE A 160 1.27 -14.45 16.86
N GLY A 161 0.67 -13.32 17.26
CA GLY A 161 -0.71 -13.24 17.73
C GLY A 161 -1.09 -11.84 18.24
N ASP A 162 -2.35 -11.67 18.66
CA ASP A 162 -2.88 -10.43 19.25
C ASP A 162 -3.43 -10.66 20.68
N ASP A 163 -3.53 -9.59 21.48
CA ASP A 163 -4.05 -9.62 22.86
C ASP A 163 -5.46 -10.22 23.03
N THR A 164 -6.23 -10.33 21.94
CA THR A 164 -7.60 -10.84 21.99
C THR A 164 -7.66 -12.34 21.80
N LYS A 165 -6.55 -12.99 21.44
CA LYS A 165 -6.52 -14.39 21.01
C LYS A 165 -5.41 -15.14 21.75
N LYS A 166 -5.82 -15.96 22.72
CA LYS A 166 -4.93 -16.88 23.43
C LYS A 166 -4.67 -18.08 22.53
N GLU A 167 -3.47 -18.13 22.01
CA GLU A 167 -3.03 -19.20 21.11
C GLU A 167 -1.91 -19.98 21.83
N LYS A 168 -1.57 -21.19 21.38
CA LYS A 168 -0.43 -21.96 21.92
C LYS A 168 0.25 -22.80 20.85
N GLY A 169 1.51 -23.14 21.07
CA GLY A 169 2.30 -23.99 20.18
C GLY A 169 3.79 -23.65 20.24
N THR A 170 4.56 -24.30 19.39
CA THR A 170 5.99 -24.02 19.20
C THR A 170 6.21 -23.53 17.78
N ILE A 171 7.01 -22.47 17.64
CA ILE A 171 7.39 -21.90 16.35
C ILE A 171 8.89 -21.88 16.23
N TYR A 172 9.36 -22.25 15.06
CA TYR A 172 10.75 -22.20 14.65
C TYR A 172 10.88 -21.22 13.49
N VAL A 173 11.91 -20.38 13.56
CA VAL A 173 12.18 -19.30 12.59
C VAL A 173 13.58 -19.48 12.03
N ASP A 174 13.71 -19.43 10.71
CA ASP A 174 15.02 -19.49 10.03
C ASP A 174 15.10 -18.58 8.78
N ASP A 175 16.31 -18.41 8.24
CA ASP A 175 16.67 -17.69 7.01
C ASP A 175 15.99 -16.31 6.89
N ILE A 176 16.05 -15.56 8.00
CA ILE A 176 15.60 -14.17 8.06
C ILE A 176 16.48 -13.34 7.13
N SER A 177 15.87 -12.73 6.13
CA SER A 177 16.58 -11.98 5.11
C SER A 177 15.81 -10.73 4.71
N VAL A 178 16.55 -9.66 4.52
CA VAL A 178 16.10 -8.45 3.83
C VAL A 178 16.95 -8.40 2.57
N LYS A 179 16.32 -8.26 1.40
CA LYS A 179 17.04 -8.22 0.11
C LYS A 179 16.45 -7.13 -0.75
N ASN A 180 17.32 -6.35 -1.40
CA ASN A 180 16.84 -5.38 -2.36
C ASN A 180 16.19 -6.14 -3.53
N ILE A 181 14.97 -5.76 -3.93
CA ILE A 181 14.27 -6.51 -4.97
C ILE A 181 14.98 -6.46 -6.32
N LYS A 182 15.87 -5.48 -6.54
CA LYS A 182 16.72 -5.42 -7.75
C LYS A 182 17.69 -6.59 -7.85
N ASP A 183 18.06 -7.16 -6.71
CA ASP A 183 18.94 -8.33 -6.62
C ASP A 183 18.14 -9.65 -6.73
N LEU A 184 16.80 -9.57 -6.76
CA LEU A 184 15.89 -10.69 -6.89
C LEU A 184 15.40 -10.84 -8.33
N ASN A 185 15.41 -12.07 -8.85
CA ASN A 185 15.10 -12.34 -10.26
C ASN A 185 13.59 -12.51 -10.56
N ASN A 186 12.74 -12.44 -9.53
CA ASN A 186 11.30 -12.68 -9.60
C ASN A 186 10.47 -11.39 -9.55
N TYR A 187 11.10 -10.22 -9.57
CA TYR A 187 10.42 -8.92 -9.53
C TYR A 187 10.59 -8.13 -10.84
N SER A 188 9.63 -7.26 -11.12
CA SER A 188 9.74 -6.20 -12.12
C SER A 188 9.39 -4.86 -11.50
N ILE A 189 10.24 -3.85 -11.70
CA ILE A 189 9.98 -2.45 -11.33
C ILE A 189 9.77 -1.67 -12.62
N ILE A 190 8.65 -0.97 -12.71
CA ILE A 190 8.27 -0.16 -13.88
C ILE A 190 7.95 1.24 -13.38
N ASN A 191 8.50 2.25 -14.06
CA ASN A 191 8.23 3.66 -13.75
C ASN A 191 7.54 4.33 -14.94
N SER A 192 6.66 5.30 -14.68
CA SER A 192 6.26 6.30 -15.68
C SER A 192 7.47 7.12 -16.14
N ASN A 193 7.36 7.79 -17.29
CA ASN A 193 8.42 8.63 -17.86
C ASN A 193 8.83 9.79 -16.97
N ASP A 194 7.91 10.28 -16.14
CA ASP A 194 8.18 11.36 -15.18
C ASP A 194 8.44 10.86 -13.76
N ASP A 195 8.61 9.54 -13.59
CA ASP A 195 8.85 8.86 -12.30
C ASP A 195 7.80 9.15 -11.20
N SER A 196 6.65 9.73 -11.57
CA SER A 196 5.56 10.05 -10.64
C SER A 196 4.70 8.83 -10.28
N ILE A 197 4.73 7.78 -11.11
CA ILE A 197 4.09 6.48 -10.82
C ILE A 197 5.14 5.38 -10.88
N ILE A 198 5.23 4.59 -9.82
CA ILE A 198 6.09 3.41 -9.75
C ILE A 198 5.21 2.20 -9.47
N MET A 199 5.41 1.13 -10.22
CA MET A 199 4.75 -0.16 -9.99
C MET A 199 5.78 -1.26 -9.80
N VAL A 200 5.60 -2.03 -8.73
CA VAL A 200 6.39 -3.23 -8.44
C VAL A 200 5.49 -4.45 -8.57
N LEU A 201 5.90 -5.38 -9.43
CA LEU A 201 5.24 -6.66 -9.66
C LEU A 201 6.10 -7.78 -9.09
N LYS A 202 5.50 -8.71 -8.32
CA LYS A 202 6.15 -9.96 -7.91
C LYS A 202 6.12 -11.00 -9.03
N LYS A 203 6.51 -10.57 -10.23
CA LYS A 203 6.65 -11.39 -11.44
C LYS A 203 7.70 -10.77 -12.34
N LYS A 204 8.56 -11.58 -12.94
CA LYS A 204 9.41 -11.13 -14.05
C LYS A 204 8.57 -11.06 -15.33
N ILE A 205 8.48 -9.89 -15.93
CA ILE A 205 7.79 -9.69 -17.21
C ILE A 205 8.80 -9.54 -18.34
N ASP A 206 8.38 -9.85 -19.57
CA ASP A 206 9.20 -9.62 -20.75
C ASP A 206 9.25 -8.12 -21.13
N ASN A 207 10.17 -7.79 -22.05
CA ASN A 207 10.39 -6.40 -22.48
C ASN A 207 9.16 -5.78 -23.15
N GLN A 208 8.35 -6.56 -23.87
CA GLN A 208 7.17 -6.06 -24.56
C GLN A 208 6.09 -5.69 -23.54
N THR A 209 5.78 -6.59 -22.60
CA THR A 209 4.86 -6.30 -21.49
C THR A 209 5.37 -5.13 -20.67
N HIS A 210 6.67 -5.04 -20.38
CA HIS A 210 7.25 -3.92 -19.66
C HIS A 210 6.99 -2.58 -20.36
N GLN A 211 7.19 -2.51 -21.68
CA GLN A 211 6.90 -1.30 -22.45
C GLN A 211 5.42 -0.92 -22.43
N GLN A 212 4.52 -1.91 -22.52
CA GLN A 212 3.08 -1.66 -22.46
C GLN A 212 2.64 -1.16 -21.08
N MET A 213 3.15 -1.79 -20.01
CA MET A 213 2.92 -1.33 -18.64
C MET A 213 3.44 0.09 -18.45
N LYS A 214 4.62 0.42 -18.98
CA LYS A 214 5.17 1.78 -18.90
C LYS A 214 4.26 2.83 -19.54
N LEU A 215 3.75 2.56 -20.75
CA LEU A 215 2.78 3.45 -21.42
C LEU A 215 1.48 3.60 -20.60
N TYR A 216 1.05 2.53 -19.94
CA TYR A 216 -0.10 2.58 -19.04
C TYR A 216 0.19 3.40 -17.77
N LEU A 217 1.38 3.28 -17.18
CA LEU A 217 1.79 4.13 -16.05
C LEU A 217 1.89 5.61 -16.43
N ASP A 218 2.29 5.93 -17.65
CA ASP A 218 2.26 7.31 -18.16
C ASP A 218 0.83 7.89 -18.14
N ARG A 219 -0.18 7.06 -18.41
CA ARG A 219 -1.60 7.45 -18.32
C ARG A 219 -2.06 7.64 -16.88
N LEU A 220 -1.64 6.76 -15.97
CA LEU A 220 -1.88 6.94 -14.54
C LEU A 220 -1.20 8.21 -14.00
N SER A 221 -0.04 8.60 -14.57
CA SER A 221 0.60 9.88 -14.25
C SER A 221 -0.27 11.07 -14.68
N ASP A 222 -0.91 11.02 -15.86
CA ASP A 222 -1.87 12.05 -16.27
C ASP A 222 -3.04 12.15 -15.28
N PHE A 223 -3.55 11.02 -14.80
CA PHE A 223 -4.61 10.99 -13.78
C PHE A 223 -4.18 11.69 -12.50
N ARG A 224 -2.97 11.34 -12.04
CA ARG A 224 -2.36 11.91 -10.87
C ARG A 224 -2.18 13.42 -10.98
N LYS A 225 -1.74 13.94 -12.13
CA LYS A 225 -1.61 15.40 -12.36
C LYS A 225 -2.94 16.12 -12.17
N VAL A 226 -4.03 15.52 -12.66
CA VAL A 226 -5.38 16.06 -12.50
C VAL A 226 -5.86 15.96 -11.04
N LEU A 227 -5.50 14.90 -10.30
CA LEU A 227 -5.77 14.82 -8.85
C LEU A 227 -5.04 15.91 -8.07
N THR A 228 -3.75 16.11 -8.33
CA THR A 228 -2.96 17.19 -7.74
C THR A 228 -3.58 18.55 -8.06
N GLU A 229 -4.06 18.77 -9.29
CA GLU A 229 -4.78 20.00 -9.64
C GLU A 229 -6.12 20.13 -8.88
N CYS A 230 -6.85 19.04 -8.71
CA CYS A 230 -8.15 19.03 -8.03
C CYS A 230 -8.03 19.44 -6.56
N VAL A 231 -7.04 18.87 -5.86
CA VAL A 231 -6.81 19.07 -4.43
C VAL A 231 -5.90 20.26 -4.14
N SER A 232 -5.19 20.75 -5.17
CA SER A 232 -4.17 21.81 -5.09
C SER A 232 -3.01 21.47 -4.13
N ASP A 233 -2.72 20.18 -3.96
CA ASP A 233 -1.66 19.67 -3.09
C ASP A 233 -1.22 18.25 -3.49
N ASP A 234 -0.09 17.81 -2.95
CA ASP A 234 0.50 16.50 -3.21
C ASP A 234 1.03 15.82 -1.92
N TYR A 235 0.16 15.06 -1.27
CA TYR A 235 0.47 14.32 -0.03
C TYR A 235 1.30 13.05 -0.22
N THR A 236 1.66 12.75 -1.47
CA THR A 236 2.38 11.53 -1.80
C THR A 236 3.86 11.80 -2.08
N TYR A 237 4.34 12.99 -1.71
CA TYR A 237 5.72 13.44 -1.93
C TYR A 237 6.12 13.34 -3.41
N GLY A 238 5.20 13.66 -4.32
CA GLY A 238 5.46 13.64 -5.75
C GLY A 238 5.38 12.27 -6.43
N LYS A 239 5.05 11.18 -5.69
CA LYS A 239 5.02 9.83 -6.26
C LYS A 239 3.87 8.96 -5.75
N THR A 240 3.23 8.21 -6.64
CA THR A 240 2.35 7.09 -6.30
C THR A 240 3.09 5.78 -6.52
N ILE A 241 3.10 4.92 -5.51
CA ILE A 241 3.77 3.62 -5.56
C ILE A 241 2.72 2.52 -5.43
N TYR A 242 2.63 1.65 -6.42
CA TYR A 242 1.80 0.45 -6.39
C TYR A 242 2.67 -0.80 -6.15
N LEU A 243 2.38 -1.55 -5.09
CA LEU A 243 3.00 -2.83 -4.78
C LEU A 243 2.01 -3.98 -5.04
N VAL A 244 2.13 -4.62 -6.21
CA VAL A 244 1.36 -5.82 -6.58
C VAL A 244 2.17 -7.05 -6.16
N THR A 245 2.21 -7.32 -4.85
CA THR A 245 3.19 -8.26 -4.27
C THR A 245 2.70 -9.12 -3.12
N GLN A 246 1.59 -8.72 -2.47
CA GLN A 246 1.01 -9.43 -1.33
C GLN A 246 -0.35 -10.01 -1.73
N ASN A 247 -0.71 -11.15 -1.15
CA ASN A 247 -2.07 -11.68 -1.24
C ASN A 247 -2.87 -11.03 -0.12
N ILE A 248 -3.92 -10.29 -0.48
CA ILE A 248 -4.80 -9.57 0.45
C ILE A 248 -6.24 -9.78 0.01
N ASP A 249 -7.19 -9.71 0.95
CA ASP A 249 -8.60 -9.99 0.64
C ASP A 249 -9.26 -8.91 -0.23
N ALA A 250 -8.78 -7.67 -0.14
CA ALA A 250 -9.26 -6.55 -0.94
C ALA A 250 -8.53 -6.44 -2.29
N PHE A 251 -9.08 -5.69 -3.25
CA PHE A 251 -8.35 -5.34 -4.47
C PHE A 251 -7.06 -4.57 -4.16
N GLY A 252 -7.16 -3.61 -3.23
CA GLY A 252 -6.03 -2.82 -2.77
C GLY A 252 -6.31 -2.11 -1.44
N TYR A 253 -5.22 -1.63 -0.84
CA TYR A 253 -5.25 -0.74 0.31
C TYR A 253 -4.42 0.51 0.00
N ALA A 254 -5.08 1.66 -0.02
CA ALA A 254 -4.44 2.95 -0.23
C ALA A 254 -3.53 3.36 0.93
N GLY A 255 -2.33 3.82 0.59
CA GLY A 255 -1.33 4.24 1.56
C GLY A 255 -0.06 4.70 0.87
N LEU A 256 0.99 4.88 1.68
CA LEU A 256 2.34 5.00 1.17
C LEU A 256 3.11 3.74 1.60
N PRO A 257 3.24 2.71 0.73
CA PRO A 257 2.74 2.61 -0.64
C PRO A 257 1.29 2.10 -0.72
N ILE A 258 0.70 2.11 -1.93
CA ILE A 258 -0.56 1.44 -2.22
C ILE A 258 -0.26 -0.04 -2.43
N TYR A 259 -0.85 -0.90 -1.61
CA TYR A 259 -0.75 -2.35 -1.78
C TYR A 259 -1.90 -2.84 -2.64
N LEU A 260 -1.60 -3.65 -3.65
CA LEU A 260 -2.59 -4.29 -4.51
C LEU A 260 -2.47 -5.80 -4.38
N ASN A 261 -3.60 -6.51 -4.48
CA ASN A 261 -3.61 -7.96 -4.43
C ASN A 261 -2.81 -8.55 -5.59
N ASN A 262 -1.85 -9.42 -5.27
CA ASN A 262 -1.02 -10.12 -6.24
C ASN A 262 -1.82 -11.11 -7.10
N GLU A 263 -2.97 -11.61 -6.65
CA GLU A 263 -3.88 -12.42 -7.46
C GLU A 263 -4.47 -11.62 -8.64
N GLU A 264 -4.52 -10.29 -8.54
CA GLU A 264 -5.00 -9.40 -9.60
C GLU A 264 -3.91 -9.07 -10.63
N LEU A 265 -2.67 -9.54 -10.45
CA LEU A 265 -1.53 -9.17 -11.29
C LEU A 265 -1.80 -9.40 -12.79
N ASP A 266 -2.28 -10.58 -13.17
CA ASP A 266 -2.53 -10.89 -14.58
C ASP A 266 -3.71 -10.07 -15.15
N ARG A 267 -4.68 -9.70 -14.32
CA ARG A 267 -5.78 -8.80 -14.69
C ARG A 267 -5.29 -7.36 -14.87
N ILE A 268 -4.39 -6.89 -14.02
CA ILE A 268 -3.73 -5.58 -14.14
C ILE A 268 -2.91 -5.49 -15.43
N ILE A 269 -2.11 -6.52 -15.74
CA ILE A 269 -1.35 -6.57 -16.99
C ILE A 269 -2.30 -6.57 -18.20
N SER A 270 -3.36 -7.36 -18.15
CA SER A 270 -4.35 -7.43 -19.23
C SER A 270 -5.06 -6.09 -19.44
N SER A 271 -5.44 -5.42 -18.35
CA SER A 271 -6.03 -4.08 -18.34
C SER A 271 -5.13 -3.05 -19.01
N ALA A 272 -3.84 -3.03 -18.66
CA ALA A 272 -2.85 -2.13 -19.27
C ALA A 272 -2.72 -2.34 -20.79
N LEU A 273 -2.72 -3.61 -21.24
CA LEU A 273 -2.67 -3.95 -22.67
C LEU A 273 -3.94 -3.50 -23.41
N ASP A 274 -5.10 -3.78 -22.83
CA ASP A 274 -6.39 -3.43 -23.44
C ASP A 274 -6.60 -1.91 -23.51
N TYR A 275 -6.17 -1.18 -22.48
CA TYR A 275 -6.20 0.28 -22.45
C TYR A 275 -5.37 0.87 -23.60
N ASN A 276 -4.14 0.41 -23.79
CA ASN A 276 -3.26 0.89 -24.87
C ASN A 276 -3.78 0.55 -26.27
N LEU A 277 -4.59 -0.51 -26.39
CA LEU A 277 -5.28 -0.88 -27.63
C LEU A 277 -6.60 -0.11 -27.84
N ASN A 278 -6.88 0.90 -27.03
CA ASN A 278 -8.12 1.70 -27.05
C ASN A 278 -9.40 0.86 -26.90
N LYS A 279 -9.34 -0.27 -26.19
CA LYS A 279 -10.53 -1.10 -25.92
C LYS A 279 -11.47 -0.52 -24.87
N GLY A 280 -11.14 0.65 -24.34
CA GLY A 280 -11.94 1.39 -23.37
C GLY A 280 -11.32 1.40 -21.98
N PHE A 281 -11.87 2.26 -21.13
CA PHE A 281 -11.54 2.34 -19.71
C PHE A 281 -12.28 1.24 -18.96
N ASP A 282 -11.59 0.52 -18.07
CA ASP A 282 -12.14 -0.65 -17.38
C ASP A 282 -12.19 -0.49 -15.86
N ILE A 283 -12.74 -1.51 -15.20
CA ILE A 283 -12.91 -1.53 -13.74
C ILE A 283 -11.58 -1.63 -12.98
N ILE A 284 -10.55 -2.25 -13.56
CA ILE A 284 -9.23 -2.39 -12.92
C ILE A 284 -8.53 -1.03 -12.88
N THR A 285 -8.54 -0.31 -14.00
CA THR A 285 -8.01 1.05 -14.08
C THR A 285 -8.75 1.98 -13.12
N TYR A 286 -10.08 1.85 -13.03
CA TYR A 286 -10.89 2.59 -12.06
C TYR A 286 -10.48 2.28 -10.62
N ALA A 287 -10.37 1.00 -10.25
CA ALA A 287 -10.00 0.61 -8.90
C ALA A 287 -8.60 1.14 -8.51
N MET A 288 -7.63 1.09 -9.43
CA MET A 288 -6.31 1.68 -9.21
C MET A 288 -6.36 3.21 -9.01
N LEU A 289 -7.18 3.92 -9.81
CA LEU A 289 -7.40 5.36 -9.66
C LEU A 289 -8.12 5.70 -8.35
N HIS A 290 -9.05 4.83 -7.92
CA HIS A 290 -9.75 4.95 -6.66
C HIS A 290 -8.76 4.85 -5.48
N GLU A 291 -7.91 3.82 -5.44
CA GLU A 291 -6.86 3.70 -4.42
C GLU A 291 -5.87 4.87 -4.47
N MET A 292 -5.52 5.35 -5.67
CA MET A 292 -4.70 6.57 -5.81
C MET A 292 -5.40 7.77 -5.19
N SER A 293 -6.69 7.92 -5.43
CA SER A 293 -7.47 9.06 -4.93
C SER A 293 -7.50 9.11 -3.41
N HIS A 294 -7.58 7.96 -2.73
CA HIS A 294 -7.46 7.89 -1.27
C HIS A 294 -6.15 8.49 -0.74
N THR A 295 -5.03 8.31 -1.43
CA THR A 295 -3.74 8.90 -1.00
C THR A 295 -3.75 10.44 -1.00
N PHE A 296 -4.70 11.07 -1.71
CA PHE A 296 -4.91 12.51 -1.70
C PHE A 296 -5.79 13.00 -0.54
N ASP A 297 -6.26 12.11 0.35
CA ASP A 297 -7.03 12.46 1.57
C ASP A 297 -6.15 12.72 2.80
N ARG A 298 -4.84 12.95 2.61
CA ARG A 298 -3.88 13.10 3.72
C ARG A 298 -3.83 11.90 4.66
N ILE A 299 -4.10 10.69 4.13
CA ILE A 299 -3.90 9.42 4.84
C ILE A 299 -2.44 8.95 4.79
N CYS A 300 -1.57 9.78 4.23
CA CYS A 300 -0.21 9.50 3.83
C CYS A 300 0.72 10.61 4.34
N GLY A 301 1.89 10.25 4.88
CA GLY A 301 2.93 11.20 5.29
C GLY A 301 3.24 11.19 6.80
N GLU A 302 4.08 12.13 7.25
CA GLU A 302 4.56 12.20 8.65
C GLU A 302 3.45 12.39 9.69
N LYS A 303 2.28 12.88 9.28
CA LYS A 303 1.06 12.94 10.09
C LYS A 303 -0.18 12.72 9.22
N THR A 304 -0.95 11.69 9.53
CA THR A 304 -2.30 11.52 9.00
C THR A 304 -3.19 12.63 9.54
N ASP A 305 -3.58 13.59 8.68
CA ASP A 305 -4.54 14.64 9.03
C ASP A 305 -5.78 14.57 8.12
N ARG A 306 -6.73 13.73 8.50
CA ARG A 306 -8.00 13.55 7.77
C ARG A 306 -8.99 14.71 8.02
N ILE A 307 -8.47 15.93 8.17
CA ILE A 307 -9.20 17.08 8.74
C ILE A 307 -10.44 17.49 7.92
N TRP A 308 -10.49 17.13 6.64
CA TRP A 308 -11.60 17.48 5.74
C TRP A 308 -12.33 16.25 5.17
N GLN A 309 -11.77 15.05 5.35
CA GLN A 309 -12.35 13.81 4.84
C GLN A 309 -13.49 13.37 5.76
N PHE A 310 -14.74 13.68 5.37
CA PHE A 310 -15.95 13.22 6.07
C PHE A 310 -16.38 11.80 5.67
N ASN A 311 -15.91 11.31 4.52
CA ASN A 311 -16.11 9.95 4.05
C ASN A 311 -15.02 9.63 3.01
N SER A 312 -14.20 8.63 3.29
CA SER A 312 -13.07 8.27 2.41
C SER A 312 -13.54 7.78 1.05
N GLU A 313 -14.46 6.83 1.04
CA GLU A 313 -14.93 6.16 -0.17
C GLU A 313 -15.66 7.12 -1.12
N VAL A 314 -16.55 7.95 -0.55
CA VAL A 314 -17.31 8.95 -1.32
C VAL A 314 -16.36 9.95 -1.99
N LEU A 315 -15.38 10.45 -1.26
CA LEU A 315 -14.45 11.44 -1.78
C LEU A 315 -13.46 10.82 -2.77
N ALA A 316 -12.97 9.59 -2.54
CA ALA A 316 -12.14 8.86 -3.48
C ALA A 316 -12.87 8.60 -4.81
N ASN A 317 -14.14 8.19 -4.76
CA ASN A 317 -14.98 8.03 -5.95
C ASN A 317 -15.21 9.36 -6.68
N ALA A 318 -15.55 10.43 -5.95
CA ALA A 318 -15.76 11.75 -6.54
C ALA A 318 -14.49 12.30 -7.22
N LYS A 319 -13.32 12.15 -6.59
CA LYS A 319 -12.01 12.53 -7.16
C LYS A 319 -11.68 11.69 -8.40
N SER A 320 -11.92 10.39 -8.35
CA SER A 320 -11.71 9.50 -9.49
C SER A 320 -12.55 9.92 -10.69
N VAL A 321 -13.86 10.18 -10.50
CA VAL A 321 -14.73 10.64 -11.59
C VAL A 321 -14.37 12.04 -12.08
N TYR A 322 -13.99 12.97 -11.18
CA TYR A 322 -13.48 14.28 -11.58
C TYR A 322 -12.32 14.16 -12.57
N VAL A 323 -11.35 13.27 -12.30
CA VAL A 323 -10.20 13.03 -13.17
C VAL A 323 -10.64 12.55 -14.54
N LEU A 324 -11.53 11.56 -14.57
CA LEU A 324 -12.01 10.96 -15.81
C LEU A 324 -12.81 11.97 -16.64
N ASP A 325 -13.69 12.75 -16.01
CA ASP A 325 -14.46 13.81 -16.67
C ASP A 325 -13.53 14.90 -17.24
N LYS A 326 -12.50 15.31 -16.49
CA LYS A 326 -11.51 16.30 -16.94
C LYS A 326 -10.71 15.83 -18.14
N LEU A 327 -10.36 14.55 -18.17
CA LEU A 327 -9.64 13.92 -19.27
C LEU A 327 -10.57 13.43 -20.39
N LYS A 328 -11.89 13.66 -20.26
CA LYS A 328 -12.92 13.25 -21.22
C LYS A 328 -12.96 11.73 -21.46
N ILE A 329 -12.68 10.96 -20.42
CA ILE A 329 -12.77 9.49 -20.43
C ILE A 329 -14.17 9.12 -19.96
N ASN A 330 -14.95 8.45 -20.82
CA ASN A 330 -16.25 7.94 -20.43
C ASN A 330 -16.10 6.74 -19.48
N CYS A 331 -16.65 6.86 -18.27
CA CYS A 331 -16.59 5.83 -17.24
C CYS A 331 -17.97 5.37 -16.75
N ASP A 332 -19.09 5.76 -17.39
CA ASP A 332 -20.43 5.53 -16.81
C ASP A 332 -20.75 4.03 -16.62
N ASN A 333 -20.37 3.19 -17.58
CA ASN A 333 -20.55 1.73 -17.47
C ASN A 333 -19.74 1.15 -16.31
N VAL A 334 -18.49 1.60 -16.14
CA VAL A 334 -17.60 1.16 -15.07
C VAL A 334 -18.10 1.66 -13.72
N LEU A 335 -18.57 2.91 -13.66
CA LEU A 335 -19.12 3.51 -12.44
C LEU A 335 -20.38 2.77 -11.99
N ASN A 336 -21.26 2.38 -12.92
CA ASN A 336 -22.43 1.56 -12.62
C ASN A 336 -22.06 0.16 -12.10
N GLN A 337 -20.94 -0.40 -12.58
CA GLN A 337 -20.41 -1.67 -12.07
C GLN A 337 -19.76 -1.52 -10.69
N ALA A 338 -19.05 -0.43 -10.45
CA ALA A 338 -18.35 -0.16 -9.19
C ALA A 338 -19.34 0.21 -8.07
N LEU A 339 -20.31 1.08 -8.35
CA LEU A 339 -21.29 1.59 -7.39
C LEU A 339 -22.60 0.81 -7.49
N LYS A 340 -22.55 -0.51 -7.28
CA LYS A 340 -23.76 -1.34 -7.26
C LYS A 340 -24.60 -1.01 -6.04
N THR A 341 -25.68 -0.27 -6.26
CA THR A 341 -26.69 0.01 -5.24
C THR A 341 -27.65 -1.19 -5.18
N ASN A 342 -27.31 -2.21 -4.40
CA ASN A 342 -28.22 -3.31 -4.10
C ASN A 342 -29.33 -2.81 -3.16
N GLY A 343 -30.32 -2.08 -3.69
CA GLY A 343 -31.60 -1.86 -3.00
C GLY A 343 -31.54 -1.21 -1.61
N THR A 344 -30.50 -0.44 -1.27
CA THR A 344 -30.41 0.35 -0.02
C THR A 344 -31.30 1.60 0.00
N GLU A 345 -32.29 1.68 -0.89
CA GLU A 345 -33.51 2.49 -0.65
C GLU A 345 -34.31 1.94 0.56
N ILE A 346 -34.01 0.72 1.00
CA ILE A 346 -34.81 -0.02 1.98
C ILE A 346 -34.28 0.24 3.41
N LYS A 347 -34.97 1.14 4.14
CA LYS A 347 -34.92 1.42 5.61
C LYS A 347 -34.15 2.65 6.10
N GLY A 348 -33.91 3.67 5.26
CA GLY A 348 -33.41 4.97 5.75
C GLY A 348 -31.96 4.96 6.24
N ILE A 349 -31.12 4.07 5.71
CA ILE A 349 -29.68 3.98 5.98
C ILE A 349 -28.95 4.13 4.64
N TYR A 350 -28.04 5.11 4.54
CA TYR A 350 -27.20 5.30 3.35
C TYR A 350 -26.05 4.30 3.30
N SER A 351 -25.68 3.88 2.09
CA SER A 351 -24.39 3.26 1.80
C SER A 351 -23.45 4.26 1.12
N ASP A 352 -22.15 4.01 1.20
CA ASP A 352 -21.12 4.86 0.59
C ASP A 352 -21.29 4.94 -0.93
N GLU A 353 -21.80 3.89 -1.57
CA GLU A 353 -22.04 3.87 -3.01
C GLU A 353 -23.16 4.83 -3.44
N TYR A 354 -24.24 4.88 -2.65
CA TYR A 354 -25.34 5.81 -2.93
C TYR A 354 -24.88 7.25 -2.71
N ALA A 355 -24.22 7.53 -1.58
CA ALA A 355 -23.63 8.85 -1.33
C ALA A 355 -22.67 9.23 -2.47
N SER A 356 -21.80 8.32 -2.89
CA SER A 356 -20.86 8.51 -4.00
C SER A 356 -21.60 8.96 -5.27
N LYS A 357 -22.65 8.25 -5.69
CA LYS A 357 -23.43 8.62 -6.88
C LYS A 357 -23.98 10.04 -6.79
N LEU A 358 -24.60 10.39 -5.66
CA LEU A 358 -25.17 11.72 -5.47
C LEU A 358 -24.11 12.82 -5.54
N PHE A 359 -23.00 12.68 -4.80
CA PHE A 359 -21.93 13.67 -4.82
C PHE A 359 -21.21 13.72 -6.18
N ILE A 360 -21.16 12.62 -6.93
CA ILE A 360 -20.65 12.62 -8.31
C ILE A 360 -21.59 13.38 -9.25
N GLU A 361 -22.90 13.18 -9.16
CA GLU A 361 -23.89 13.88 -9.99
C GLU A 361 -23.89 15.40 -9.77
N ILE A 362 -23.80 15.82 -8.50
CA ILE A 362 -23.63 17.23 -8.13
C ILE A 362 -22.30 17.75 -8.67
N GLY A 363 -21.24 16.97 -8.47
CA GLY A 363 -19.90 17.25 -8.94
C GLY A 363 -19.83 17.49 -10.44
N ARG A 364 -20.43 16.61 -11.27
CA ARG A 364 -20.48 16.76 -12.73
C ARG A 364 -21.07 18.09 -13.19
N LYS A 365 -22.00 18.65 -12.43
CA LYS A 365 -22.58 19.98 -12.69
C LYS A 365 -21.68 21.12 -12.16
N ASN A 366 -20.85 20.84 -11.16
CA ASN A 366 -20.19 21.85 -10.34
C ASN A 366 -18.72 21.54 -9.97
N TRP A 367 -17.95 20.86 -10.82
CA TRP A 367 -16.57 20.45 -10.51
C TRP A 367 -15.64 21.61 -10.15
N SER A 368 -15.89 22.80 -10.69
CA SER A 368 -15.17 24.03 -10.31
C SER A 368 -15.39 24.42 -8.85
N ILE A 369 -16.55 24.12 -8.28
CA ILE A 369 -16.86 24.39 -6.87
C ILE A 369 -16.12 23.39 -5.98
N TYR A 370 -16.15 22.10 -6.33
CA TYR A 370 -15.41 21.06 -5.58
C TYR A 370 -13.92 21.39 -5.50
N LYS A 371 -13.30 21.77 -6.63
CA LYS A 371 -11.90 22.20 -6.65
C LYS A 371 -11.62 23.35 -5.69
N LYS A 372 -12.51 24.35 -5.62
CA LYS A 372 -12.37 25.47 -4.66
C LYS A 372 -12.52 25.00 -3.21
N VAL A 373 -13.46 24.11 -2.94
CA VAL A 373 -13.65 23.51 -1.61
C VAL A 373 -12.40 22.77 -1.16
N PHE A 374 -11.85 21.86 -2.00
CA PHE A 374 -10.63 21.11 -1.68
C PHE A 374 -9.42 22.03 -1.48
N SER A 375 -9.30 23.07 -2.31
CA SER A 375 -8.23 24.06 -2.18
C SER A 375 -8.36 24.89 -0.90
N GLU A 376 -9.57 25.25 -0.49
CA GLU A 376 -9.79 26.07 0.71
C GLU A 376 -9.49 25.30 2.00
N TYR A 377 -9.72 23.99 2.04
CA TYR A 377 -9.32 23.15 3.16
C TYR A 377 -7.81 23.25 3.46
N GLN A 378 -6.96 23.50 2.46
CA GLN A 378 -5.52 23.69 2.64
C GLN A 378 -5.17 24.90 3.50
N ASN A 379 -6.00 25.94 3.44
CA ASN A 379 -5.76 27.20 4.13
C ASN A 379 -6.17 27.15 5.60
N GLN A 380 -6.87 26.10 6.02
CA GLN A 380 -7.51 26.01 7.32
C GLN A 380 -6.67 25.19 8.34
N LYS A 381 -5.45 25.68 8.63
CA LYS A 381 -4.42 24.94 9.39
C LYS A 381 -4.69 24.64 10.87
N ASN A 382 -5.85 25.02 11.43
CA ASN A 382 -6.16 24.88 12.86
C ASN A 382 -7.62 24.47 13.14
N LEU A 383 -8.32 23.87 12.19
CA LEU A 383 -9.69 23.40 12.40
C LEU A 383 -9.70 22.06 13.17
N SER A 384 -10.22 22.06 14.38
CA SER A 384 -10.51 20.83 15.13
C SER A 384 -11.85 20.24 14.65
N LEU A 385 -11.81 19.47 13.56
CA LEU A 385 -12.95 18.69 13.05
C LEU A 385 -12.77 17.22 13.45
N ASP A 386 -13.22 16.90 14.66
CA ASP A 386 -13.04 15.61 15.33
C ASP A 386 -14.08 14.54 14.94
N THR A 387 -15.16 14.92 14.27
CA THR A 387 -16.19 13.98 13.78
C THR A 387 -16.48 14.16 12.30
N ASP A 388 -16.89 13.08 11.64
CA ASP A 388 -17.26 13.10 10.23
C ASP A 388 -18.46 14.03 9.97
N TYR A 389 -19.40 14.13 10.92
CA TYR A 389 -20.46 15.14 10.85
C TYR A 389 -19.93 16.58 10.77
N LYS A 390 -18.96 16.96 11.62
CA LYS A 390 -18.41 18.32 11.61
C LYS A 390 -17.66 18.58 10.31
N LYS A 391 -16.92 17.59 9.80
CA LYS A 391 -16.24 17.68 8.50
C LYS A 391 -17.25 17.84 7.36
N PHE A 392 -18.34 17.06 7.37
CA PHE A 392 -19.43 17.18 6.41
C PHE A 392 -20.08 18.56 6.47
N CYS A 393 -20.43 19.07 7.66
CA CYS A 393 -20.95 20.44 7.81
C CYS A 393 -19.99 21.49 7.26
N LYS A 394 -18.67 21.33 7.46
CA LYS A 394 -17.68 22.23 6.88
C LYS A 394 -17.65 22.15 5.36
N PHE A 395 -17.81 20.96 4.79
CA PHE A 395 -17.88 20.78 3.33
C PHE A 395 -19.08 21.53 2.77
N VAL A 396 -20.26 21.39 3.41
CA VAL A 396 -21.49 22.10 3.04
C VAL A 396 -21.29 23.62 3.13
N GLU A 397 -20.68 24.11 4.21
CA GLU A 397 -20.39 25.54 4.42
C GLU A 397 -19.52 26.09 3.28
N LEU A 398 -18.41 25.42 2.97
CA LEU A 398 -17.48 25.83 1.91
C LEU A 398 -18.12 25.73 0.53
N TYR A 399 -18.88 24.67 0.26
CA TYR A 399 -19.61 24.52 -0.99
C TYR A 399 -20.56 25.70 -1.20
N ASN A 400 -21.38 26.02 -0.19
CA ASN A 400 -22.34 27.12 -0.24
C ASN A 400 -21.66 28.49 -0.35
N HIS A 401 -20.46 28.65 0.23
CA HIS A 401 -19.69 29.88 0.08
C HIS A 401 -19.24 30.13 -1.37
N PHE A 402 -18.87 29.07 -2.09
CA PHE A 402 -18.38 29.18 -3.48
C PHE A 402 -19.48 29.00 -4.54
N SER A 403 -20.67 28.55 -4.14
CA SER A 403 -21.81 28.30 -5.02
C SER A 403 -22.84 29.42 -4.96
N SER A 404 -23.49 29.71 -6.09
CA SER A 404 -24.70 30.54 -6.10
C SER A 404 -25.96 29.78 -5.66
N GLU A 405 -25.90 28.45 -5.67
CA GLU A 405 -26.99 27.55 -5.29
C GLU A 405 -26.53 26.68 -4.11
N PRO A 406 -27.23 26.71 -2.96
CA PRO A 406 -26.89 25.88 -1.82
C PRO A 406 -26.86 24.38 -2.17
N LEU A 407 -25.95 23.62 -1.54
CA LEU A 407 -25.84 22.18 -1.74
C LEU A 407 -27.16 21.46 -1.40
N GLU A 408 -27.84 21.90 -0.34
CA GLU A 408 -29.14 21.36 0.08
C GLU A 408 -30.22 21.49 -0.99
N SER A 409 -30.21 22.54 -1.82
CA SER A 409 -31.19 22.68 -2.92
C SER A 409 -30.88 21.80 -4.14
N LEU A 410 -29.66 21.27 -4.24
CA LEU A 410 -29.26 20.35 -5.31
C LEU A 410 -29.63 18.89 -5.02
N ILE A 411 -30.10 18.61 -3.81
CA ILE A 411 -30.41 17.28 -3.29
C ILE A 411 -31.90 17.24 -2.95
N SER A 412 -32.55 16.08 -3.12
CA SER A 412 -33.95 15.96 -2.70
C SER A 412 -34.06 16.16 -1.18
N LYS A 413 -35.19 16.70 -0.70
CA LYS A 413 -35.38 16.93 0.74
C LYS A 413 -35.25 15.64 1.55
N GLU A 414 -35.70 14.52 1.00
CA GLU A 414 -35.59 13.20 1.61
C GLU A 414 -34.13 12.78 1.72
N ASP A 415 -33.39 12.82 0.62
CA ASP A 415 -31.96 12.48 0.58
C ASP A 415 -31.13 13.33 1.53
N TRP A 416 -31.40 14.64 1.56
CA TRP A 416 -30.68 15.55 2.46
C TRP A 416 -30.86 15.19 3.93
N ILE A 417 -32.08 14.85 4.34
CA ILE A 417 -32.38 14.42 5.72
C ILE A 417 -31.60 13.13 6.03
N ILE A 418 -31.60 12.17 5.11
CA ILE A 418 -30.96 10.88 5.35
C ILE A 418 -29.43 11.02 5.40
N ILE A 419 -28.80 11.77 4.48
CA ILE A 419 -27.35 12.05 4.50
C ILE A 419 -26.92 12.70 5.80
N LYS A 420 -27.68 13.71 6.23
CA LYS A 420 -27.39 14.43 7.47
C LYS A 420 -27.49 13.51 8.69
N ASN A 421 -28.43 12.57 8.69
CA ASN A 421 -28.57 11.58 9.76
C ASN A 421 -27.48 10.52 9.71
N TYR A 422 -27.09 10.06 8.52
CA TYR A 422 -25.99 9.12 8.31
C TYR A 422 -24.71 9.66 8.97
N TYR A 423 -24.26 10.86 8.59
CA TYR A 423 -23.04 11.43 9.16
C TYR A 423 -23.14 11.83 10.63
N LYS A 424 -24.34 11.97 11.20
CA LYS A 424 -24.51 12.23 12.64
C LYS A 424 -24.34 10.97 13.51
N ASN A 425 -24.59 9.81 12.92
CA ASN A 425 -24.69 8.53 13.62
C ASN A 425 -23.48 7.61 13.36
N VAL A 426 -22.65 7.94 12.36
CA VAL A 426 -21.28 7.45 12.17
C VAL A 426 -20.35 8.33 13.00
#